data_AF-A0AAV7D0T9-F1
#
_entry.id   AF-A0AAV7D0T9-F1
#
_cell.length_a   1.000
_cell.length_b   1.000
_cell.length_c   1.000
_cell.angle_alpha   90.00
_cell.angle_beta   90.00
_cell.angle_gamma   90.00
#
_symmetry.space_group_name_H-M   'P 1'
#
loop_
_entity.id
_entity.type
_entity.pdbx_description
1 polymer ?
#
loop_
_entity_poly.entity_id
_entity_poly.type
_entity_poly.pdbx_seq_one_letter_code
_entity_poly.pdbx_strand_id
1 'polypeptide(L)'
;MKKLLLLVTVLLPFFHEITGSLKIFLNNALYENKTSLTISDPAIIRCEVADNTENETLIWYRGTLEVNISSENSVNVSTVCIPELTVEDNGVSFTCLLKSNTSIKRSLQLDVQFNPRLSGDTQIRAEEGKTVQISCGFKANPAASMFWRQNNSLFTLPANYKQDLTMDTLQLTIEKVTKKDTANYTCVALLPNGNETTRVFELIVGDRQVGLPIEAIAAAVVVGALMIAFGMFARREKIFNMCMKGRHDTAM
;
A
#
# COMPACT_ATOMS: atom_id res chain seq x y z
N MET A 1 -23.05 71.62 -53.15
CA MET A 1 -21.70 71.56 -52.53
C MET A 1 -21.74 70.51 -51.43
N LYS A 2 -21.12 69.35 -51.65
CA LYS A 2 -21.15 68.18 -50.76
C LYS A 2 -20.18 68.40 -49.59
N LYS A 3 -20.65 68.28 -48.35
CA LYS A 3 -19.80 68.27 -47.15
C LYS A 3 -19.07 66.93 -47.07
N LEU A 4 -17.74 66.96 -47.18
CA LEU A 4 -16.86 65.80 -47.07
C LEU A 4 -16.64 65.51 -45.57
N LEU A 5 -17.20 64.40 -45.07
CA LEU A 5 -16.88 63.89 -43.73
C LEU A 5 -15.49 63.22 -43.78
N LEU A 6 -14.51 63.82 -43.11
CA LEU A 6 -13.20 63.19 -42.86
C LEU A 6 -13.37 62.15 -41.75
N LEU A 7 -13.32 60.87 -42.12
CA LEU A 7 -13.28 59.75 -41.18
C LEU A 7 -11.84 59.62 -40.65
N VAL A 8 -11.59 60.11 -39.42
CA VAL A 8 -10.32 59.88 -38.73
C VAL A 8 -10.34 58.46 -38.17
N THR A 9 -9.73 57.53 -38.89
CA THR A 9 -9.47 56.16 -38.39
C THR A 9 -8.39 56.23 -37.32
N VAL A 10 -8.79 56.12 -36.06
CA VAL A 10 -7.88 55.92 -34.92
C VAL A 10 -7.31 54.51 -35.05
N LEU A 11 -6.06 54.39 -35.54
CA LEU A 11 -5.28 53.16 -35.42
C LEU A 11 -4.87 53.02 -33.96
N LEU A 12 -5.67 52.29 -33.18
CA LEU A 12 -5.24 51.79 -31.88
C LEU A 12 -4.03 50.87 -32.12
N PRO A 13 -2.88 51.10 -31.46
CA PRO A 13 -1.79 50.15 -31.52
C PRO A 13 -2.29 48.85 -30.90
N PHE A 14 -2.44 47.81 -31.72
CA PHE A 14 -2.55 46.44 -31.25
C PHE A 14 -1.23 46.10 -30.55
N PHE A 15 -1.14 46.41 -29.25
CA PHE A 15 -0.19 45.73 -28.39
C PHE A 15 -0.65 44.27 -28.33
N HIS A 16 -0.06 43.42 -29.16
CA HIS A 16 -0.09 41.99 -28.90
C HIS A 16 0.69 41.81 -27.60
N GLU A 17 -0.01 41.65 -26.48
CA GLU A 17 0.58 41.07 -25.28
C GLU A 17 0.97 39.65 -25.66
N ILE A 18 2.23 39.46 -26.06
CA ILE A 18 2.77 38.13 -26.29
C ILE A 18 2.94 37.50 -24.91
N THR A 19 1.86 36.93 -24.40
CA THR A 19 1.88 36.13 -23.18
C THR A 19 2.66 34.86 -23.52
N GLY A 20 3.94 34.81 -23.12
CA GLY A 20 4.82 33.66 -23.38
C GLY A 20 4.13 32.36 -22.97
N SER A 21 4.12 31.37 -23.86
CA SER A 21 3.54 30.06 -23.56
C SER A 21 4.64 29.05 -23.26
N LEU A 22 4.35 27.97 -22.55
CA LEU A 22 5.35 26.93 -22.27
C LEU A 22 5.11 25.71 -23.16
N LYS A 23 6.20 25.14 -23.68
CA LYS A 23 6.26 23.85 -24.35
C LYS A 23 7.12 22.91 -23.49
N ILE A 24 6.66 21.67 -23.32
CA ILE A 24 7.40 20.65 -22.58
C ILE A 24 7.73 19.49 -23.52
N PHE A 25 8.96 19.00 -23.41
CA PHE A 25 9.50 17.94 -24.22
C PHE A 25 10.01 16.83 -23.32
N LEU A 26 9.80 15.60 -23.73
CA LEU A 26 10.35 14.40 -23.09
C LEU A 26 11.21 13.67 -24.10
N ASN A 27 12.49 13.45 -23.79
CA ASN A 27 13.46 12.79 -24.66
C ASN A 27 13.44 13.34 -26.10
N ASN A 28 13.48 14.68 -26.21
CA ASN A 28 13.45 15.47 -27.45
C ASN A 28 12.13 15.47 -28.24
N ALA A 29 11.10 14.74 -27.81
CA ALA A 29 9.77 14.79 -28.42
C ALA A 29 8.87 15.81 -27.70
N LEU A 30 8.07 16.57 -28.46
CA LEU A 30 7.04 17.44 -27.87
C LEU A 30 6.02 16.57 -27.14
N TYR A 31 5.74 16.88 -25.88
CA TYR A 31 4.82 16.09 -25.08
C TYR A 31 3.37 16.47 -25.38
N GLU A 32 2.65 15.58 -26.07
CA GLU A 32 1.25 15.76 -26.49
C GLU A 32 0.30 14.76 -25.79
N ASN A 33 0.56 14.44 -24.52
CA ASN A 33 -0.31 13.73 -23.54
C ASN A 33 0.13 12.33 -23.09
N LYS A 34 0.89 11.55 -23.89
CA LYS A 34 1.44 10.29 -23.37
C LYS A 34 2.63 9.75 -24.16
N THR A 35 3.74 9.55 -23.47
CA THR A 35 4.91 8.82 -23.96
C THR A 35 5.38 7.93 -22.82
N SER A 36 5.37 6.63 -23.02
CA SER A 36 5.80 5.67 -21.99
C SER A 36 7.31 5.51 -22.00
N LEU A 37 7.90 5.39 -20.82
CA LEU A 37 9.32 5.11 -20.60
C LEU A 37 9.45 3.73 -19.95
N THR A 38 10.61 3.09 -20.04
CA THR A 38 10.90 1.85 -19.32
C THR A 38 11.85 2.12 -18.15
N ILE A 39 11.88 1.20 -17.16
CA ILE A 39 12.94 1.22 -16.14
C ILE A 39 14.29 1.21 -16.85
N SER A 40 15.26 1.96 -16.33
CA SER A 40 16.61 2.19 -16.88
C SER A 40 16.71 3.17 -18.05
N ASP A 41 15.60 3.63 -18.62
CA ASP A 41 15.65 4.78 -19.54
C ASP A 41 15.95 6.06 -18.75
N PRO A 42 16.81 6.95 -19.25
CA PRO A 42 16.89 8.29 -18.72
C PRO A 42 15.65 9.10 -19.14
N ALA A 43 15.11 9.90 -18.21
CA ALA A 43 14.08 10.88 -18.53
C ALA A 43 14.71 12.27 -18.62
N ILE A 44 14.82 12.79 -19.84
CA ILE A 44 15.29 14.15 -20.11
C ILE A 44 14.07 15.02 -20.40
N ILE A 45 13.75 15.90 -19.47
CA ILE A 45 12.56 16.75 -19.52
C ILE A 45 13.00 18.17 -19.77
N ARG A 46 12.61 18.74 -20.92
CA ARG A 46 12.97 20.09 -21.34
C ARG A 46 11.73 20.97 -21.41
N CYS A 47 11.82 22.15 -20.82
CA CYS A 47 10.79 23.18 -20.89
C CYS A 47 11.33 24.38 -21.67
N GLU A 48 10.51 24.93 -22.54
CA GLU A 48 10.85 26.04 -23.42
C GLU A 48 9.74 27.09 -23.37
N VAL A 49 10.12 28.35 -23.16
CA VAL A 49 9.24 29.49 -23.35
C VAL A 49 9.12 29.73 -24.85
N ALA A 50 7.90 29.63 -25.37
CA ALA A 50 7.56 29.94 -26.74
C ALA A 50 7.18 31.42 -26.87
N ASP A 51 7.61 32.00 -27.99
CA ASP A 51 7.26 33.34 -28.43
C ASP A 51 7.67 34.45 -27.43
N ASN A 52 8.79 34.30 -26.72
CA ASN A 52 9.30 35.32 -25.81
C ASN A 52 10.20 36.34 -26.53
N THR A 53 10.13 37.60 -26.10
CA THR A 53 11.03 38.68 -26.55
C THR A 53 12.06 39.08 -25.49
N GLU A 54 11.88 38.63 -24.24
CA GLU A 54 12.75 38.92 -23.10
C GLU A 54 13.20 37.63 -22.39
N ASN A 55 14.17 37.76 -21.49
CA ASN A 55 14.66 36.65 -20.67
C ASN A 55 13.67 36.33 -19.55
N GLU A 56 13.05 35.15 -19.64
CA GLU A 56 12.11 34.63 -18.67
C GLU A 56 12.76 33.55 -17.79
N THR A 57 12.51 33.62 -16.48
CA THR A 57 13.03 32.63 -15.53
C THR A 57 12.03 31.52 -15.29
N LEU A 58 12.50 30.27 -15.36
CA LEU A 58 11.72 29.05 -15.17
C LEU A 58 11.95 28.46 -13.77
N ILE A 59 10.91 27.87 -13.20
CA ILE A 59 10.95 27.11 -11.95
C ILE A 59 10.40 25.70 -12.22
N TRP A 60 10.99 24.70 -11.57
CA TRP A 60 10.60 23.30 -11.68
C TRP A 60 10.07 22.73 -10.37
N TYR A 61 9.04 21.89 -10.47
CA TYR A 61 8.55 21.04 -9.40
C TYR A 61 8.54 19.57 -9.83
N ARG A 62 9.04 18.69 -8.96
CA ARG A 62 8.84 17.24 -9.02
C ARG A 62 7.80 16.86 -7.98
N GLY A 63 6.60 16.50 -8.43
CA GLY A 63 5.41 16.43 -7.60
C GLY A 63 5.13 17.80 -6.97
N THR A 64 5.32 17.89 -5.65
CA THR A 64 5.15 19.12 -4.88
C THR A 64 6.48 19.77 -4.47
N LEU A 65 7.62 19.11 -4.72
CA LEU A 65 8.93 19.57 -4.29
C LEU A 65 9.59 20.41 -5.39
N GLU A 66 10.04 21.62 -5.02
CA GLU A 66 10.80 22.48 -5.94
C GLU A 66 12.18 21.86 -6.23
N VAL A 67 12.54 21.83 -7.51
CA VAL A 67 13.84 21.33 -7.97
C VAL A 67 14.82 22.49 -8.02
N ASN A 68 15.95 22.34 -7.32
CA ASN A 68 17.02 23.32 -7.37
C ASN A 68 17.74 23.26 -8.73
N ILE A 69 17.53 24.27 -9.57
CA ILE A 69 18.17 24.42 -10.88
C ILE A 69 19.21 25.55 -10.84
N SER A 70 20.32 25.40 -11.57
CA SER A 70 21.32 26.46 -11.69
C SER A 70 20.76 27.65 -12.47
N SER A 71 21.30 28.85 -12.22
CA SER A 71 20.91 30.07 -12.95
C SER A 71 21.19 30.00 -14.46
N GLU A 72 22.15 29.17 -14.87
CA GLU A 72 22.47 28.91 -16.28
C GLU A 72 21.41 28.06 -16.98
N ASN A 73 20.70 27.21 -16.23
CA ASN A 73 19.68 26.30 -16.73
C ASN A 73 18.26 26.76 -16.34
N SER A 74 18.06 28.06 -16.11
CA SER A 74 16.77 28.61 -15.67
C SER A 74 16.18 29.64 -16.62
N VAL A 75 16.84 30.02 -17.71
CA VAL A 75 16.42 31.17 -18.54
C VAL A 75 15.96 30.70 -19.93
N ASN A 76 14.69 30.98 -20.27
CA ASN A 76 13.98 30.65 -21.52
C ASN A 76 13.88 29.16 -21.87
N VAL A 77 14.93 28.39 -21.64
CA VAL A 77 15.00 26.94 -21.82
C VAL A 77 15.61 26.34 -20.56
N SER A 78 14.96 25.32 -20.01
CA SER A 78 15.43 24.62 -18.82
C SER A 78 15.23 23.12 -18.96
N THR A 79 16.23 22.34 -18.55
CA THR A 79 16.21 20.88 -18.63
C THR A 79 16.45 20.24 -17.28
N VAL A 80 15.61 19.29 -16.89
CA VAL A 80 15.81 18.40 -15.73
C VAL A 80 15.97 16.97 -16.20
N CYS A 81 16.84 16.21 -15.53
CA CYS A 81 17.18 14.84 -15.93
C CYS A 81 17.01 13.88 -14.75
N ILE A 82 16.44 12.71 -15.04
CA ILE A 82 16.43 11.55 -14.16
C ILE A 82 17.31 10.49 -14.85
N PRO A 83 18.52 10.22 -14.35
CA PRO A 83 19.45 9.30 -15.02
C PRO A 83 18.93 7.87 -15.06
N GLU A 84 18.30 7.42 -13.97
CA GLU A 84 17.79 6.07 -13.82
C GLU A 84 16.37 6.12 -13.25
N LEU A 85 15.40 5.74 -14.06
CA LEU A 85 14.01 5.65 -13.63
C LEU A 85 13.77 4.44 -12.72
N THR A 86 13.03 4.66 -11.64
CA THR A 86 12.55 3.60 -10.75
C THR A 86 11.03 3.44 -10.81
N VAL A 87 10.52 2.44 -10.10
CA VAL A 87 9.07 2.20 -9.98
C VAL A 87 8.36 3.35 -9.27
N GLU A 88 9.07 4.08 -8.42
CA GLU A 88 8.58 5.21 -7.65
C GLU A 88 8.42 6.48 -8.50
N ASP A 89 9.07 6.55 -9.66
CA ASP A 89 8.93 7.65 -10.61
C ASP A 89 7.64 7.57 -11.42
N ASN A 90 7.01 6.40 -11.49
CA ASN A 90 5.76 6.22 -12.21
C ASN A 90 4.66 7.08 -11.58
N GLY A 91 3.99 7.88 -12.41
CA GLY A 91 2.92 8.78 -11.97
C GLY A 91 3.40 10.09 -11.34
N VAL A 92 4.71 10.29 -11.19
CA VAL A 92 5.25 11.57 -10.71
C VAL A 92 5.08 12.64 -11.77
N SER A 93 4.56 13.79 -11.37
CA SER A 93 4.41 14.96 -12.24
C SER A 93 5.64 15.86 -12.20
N PHE A 94 6.09 16.31 -13.36
CA PHE A 94 7.09 17.36 -13.52
C PHE A 94 6.40 18.60 -14.04
N THR A 95 6.46 19.68 -13.26
CA THR A 95 5.79 20.94 -13.59
C THR A 95 6.82 22.04 -13.77
N CYS A 96 6.82 22.63 -14.96
CA CYS A 96 7.58 23.83 -15.30
C CYS A 96 6.64 25.04 -15.26
N LEU A 97 7.07 26.14 -14.66
CA LEU A 97 6.29 27.38 -14.61
C LEU A 97 7.16 28.62 -14.77
N LEU A 98 6.56 29.71 -15.22
CA LEU A 98 7.22 31.02 -15.28
C LEU A 98 7.28 31.64 -13.88
N LYS A 99 8.46 32.11 -13.49
CA LYS A 99 8.66 32.82 -12.22
C LYS A 99 7.92 34.17 -12.19
N SER A 100 7.86 34.85 -13.33
CA SER A 100 7.17 36.13 -13.52
C SER A 100 5.65 35.99 -13.38
N ASN A 101 5.09 34.89 -13.86
CA ASN A 101 3.67 34.57 -13.78
C ASN A 101 3.44 33.07 -13.59
N THR A 102 3.29 32.64 -12.33
CA THR A 102 3.14 31.23 -11.96
C THR A 102 1.85 30.57 -12.48
N SER A 103 0.91 31.36 -13.02
CA SER A 103 -0.28 30.83 -13.69
C SER A 103 0.06 30.17 -15.03
N ILE A 104 1.16 30.59 -15.66
CA ILE A 104 1.68 30.00 -16.88
C ILE A 104 2.56 28.82 -16.48
N LYS A 105 2.00 27.62 -16.62
CA LYS A 105 2.66 26.36 -16.25
C LYS A 105 2.32 25.25 -17.23
N ARG A 106 3.23 24.29 -17.35
CA ARG A 106 3.03 23.03 -18.06
C ARG A 106 3.50 21.88 -17.22
N SER A 107 2.71 20.80 -17.24
CA SER A 107 2.99 19.60 -16.48
C SER A 107 3.03 18.39 -17.40
N LEU A 108 3.95 17.49 -17.10
CA LEU A 108 4.12 16.15 -17.67
C LEU A 108 3.98 15.17 -16.52
N GLN A 109 3.28 14.05 -16.70
CA GLN A 109 3.28 12.95 -15.75
C GLN A 109 4.06 11.79 -16.35
N LEU A 110 5.06 11.29 -15.63
CA LEU A 110 5.84 10.15 -16.09
C LEU A 110 4.99 8.89 -16.11
N ASP A 111 5.05 8.17 -17.23
CA ASP A 111 4.45 6.85 -17.40
C ASP A 111 5.58 5.83 -17.55
N VAL A 112 6.07 5.32 -16.42
CA VAL A 112 7.19 4.38 -16.38
C VAL A 112 6.64 2.97 -16.35
N GLN A 113 6.91 2.18 -17.37
CA GLN A 113 6.48 0.79 -17.50
C GLN A 113 7.47 -0.16 -16.85
N PHE A 114 6.94 -1.16 -16.14
CA PHE A 114 7.70 -2.16 -15.40
C PHE A 114 6.90 -3.43 -15.13
N ASN A 115 7.62 -4.54 -15.00
CA ASN A 115 7.02 -5.82 -14.57
C ASN A 115 6.48 -5.70 -13.13
N PRO A 116 5.39 -6.40 -12.78
CA PRO A 116 4.78 -6.30 -11.46
C PRO A 116 5.78 -6.59 -10.33
N ARG A 117 5.73 -5.79 -9.27
CA ARG A 117 6.46 -6.04 -8.02
C ARG A 117 5.48 -6.46 -6.94
N LEU A 118 5.66 -7.67 -6.43
CA LEU A 118 4.80 -8.27 -5.40
C LEU A 118 5.49 -8.26 -4.03
N SER A 119 4.72 -7.99 -2.98
CA SER A 119 5.17 -7.79 -1.60
C SER A 119 4.18 -8.38 -0.59
N GLY A 120 4.61 -8.51 0.67
CA GLY A 120 3.82 -9.08 1.76
C GLY A 120 4.55 -10.20 2.51
N ASP A 121 4.06 -10.48 3.72
CA ASP A 121 4.61 -11.50 4.63
C ASP A 121 4.31 -12.91 4.11
N THR A 122 5.35 -13.66 3.77
CA THR A 122 5.22 -14.95 3.08
C THR A 122 4.92 -16.11 4.02
N GLN A 123 5.06 -15.94 5.33
CA GLN A 123 4.75 -16.97 6.33
C GLN A 123 3.65 -16.47 7.26
N ILE A 124 2.48 -17.08 7.15
CA ILE A 124 1.32 -16.75 7.96
C ILE A 124 1.01 -17.93 8.87
N ARG A 125 0.87 -17.66 10.17
CA ARG A 125 0.42 -18.65 11.16
C ARG A 125 -0.94 -18.25 11.67
N ALA A 126 -1.87 -19.20 11.64
CA ALA A 126 -3.22 -19.01 12.16
C ALA A 126 -3.55 -20.10 13.17
N GLU A 127 -4.47 -19.79 14.07
CA GLU A 127 -5.03 -20.76 15.00
C GLU A 127 -6.36 -21.29 14.44
N GLU A 128 -6.58 -22.59 14.55
CA GLU A 128 -7.81 -23.23 14.11
C GLU A 128 -9.07 -22.54 14.70
N GLY A 129 -10.04 -22.27 13.83
CA GLY A 129 -11.29 -21.58 14.14
C GLY A 129 -11.24 -20.06 14.07
N LYS A 130 -10.06 -19.44 13.91
CA LYS A 130 -9.93 -17.99 13.72
C LYS A 130 -10.09 -17.57 12.26
N THR A 131 -10.25 -16.27 12.03
CA THR A 131 -10.18 -15.69 10.68
C THR A 131 -8.73 -15.28 10.39
N VAL A 132 -8.24 -15.59 9.20
CA VAL A 132 -6.92 -15.16 8.72
C VAL A 132 -7.06 -14.30 7.46
N GLN A 133 -6.14 -13.35 7.29
CA GLN A 133 -6.04 -12.51 6.11
C GLN A 133 -4.64 -12.67 5.53
N ILE A 134 -4.57 -12.95 4.22
CA ILE A 134 -3.34 -13.02 3.44
C ILE A 134 -3.34 -11.81 2.51
N SER A 135 -2.38 -10.91 2.68
CA SER A 135 -2.32 -9.66 1.92
C SER A 135 -1.13 -9.64 0.98
N CYS A 136 -1.41 -9.52 -0.31
CA CYS A 136 -0.41 -9.37 -1.37
C CYS A 136 -0.42 -7.92 -1.86
N GLY A 137 0.59 -7.15 -1.46
CA GLY A 137 0.80 -5.80 -1.98
C GLY A 137 1.46 -5.87 -3.36
N PHE A 138 1.01 -5.06 -4.31
CA PHE A 138 1.51 -5.06 -5.67
C PHE A 138 1.67 -3.65 -6.25
N LYS A 139 2.66 -3.50 -7.14
CA LYS A 139 2.77 -2.36 -8.06
C LYS A 139 2.94 -2.91 -9.47
N ALA A 140 2.20 -2.39 -10.44
CA ALA A 140 2.33 -2.79 -11.85
C ALA A 140 1.98 -1.62 -12.77
N ASN A 141 2.79 -1.41 -13.81
CA ASN A 141 2.45 -0.52 -14.93
C ASN A 141 2.97 -1.13 -16.25
N PRO A 142 2.12 -1.47 -17.23
CA PRO A 142 0.66 -1.26 -17.25
C PRO A 142 -0.07 -2.04 -16.17
N ALA A 143 -1.32 -1.66 -15.91
CA ALA A 143 -2.15 -2.32 -14.89
C ALA A 143 -2.21 -3.84 -15.13
N ALA A 144 -1.95 -4.61 -14.07
CA ALA A 144 -1.96 -6.07 -14.11
C ALA A 144 -3.30 -6.61 -13.57
N SER A 145 -3.74 -7.73 -14.12
CA SER A 145 -4.83 -8.53 -13.56
C SER A 145 -4.32 -9.32 -12.36
N MET A 146 -4.97 -9.16 -11.21
CA MET A 146 -4.55 -9.75 -9.93
C MET A 146 -5.50 -10.88 -9.52
N PHE A 147 -4.96 -12.03 -9.12
CA PHE A 147 -5.76 -13.16 -8.63
C PHE A 147 -4.93 -14.14 -7.79
N TRP A 148 -5.62 -14.99 -7.03
CA TRP A 148 -5.00 -16.06 -6.24
C TRP A 148 -5.00 -17.39 -7.01
N ARG A 149 -3.94 -18.19 -6.81
CA ARG A 149 -3.89 -19.63 -7.10
C ARG A 149 -3.61 -20.38 -5.81
N GLN A 150 -4.17 -21.58 -5.66
CA GLN A 150 -3.81 -22.49 -4.57
C GLN A 150 -3.23 -23.73 -5.19
N ASN A 151 -2.07 -24.18 -4.68
CA ASN A 151 -1.39 -25.39 -5.15
C ASN A 151 -1.21 -25.44 -6.68
N ASN A 152 -0.90 -24.30 -7.32
CA ASN A 152 -0.73 -24.16 -8.77
C ASN A 152 -1.96 -24.47 -9.67
N SER A 153 -3.14 -24.67 -9.10
CA SER A 153 -4.40 -24.80 -9.86
C SER A 153 -5.26 -23.54 -9.78
N LEU A 154 -6.21 -23.41 -10.71
CA LEU A 154 -7.25 -22.37 -10.66
C LEU A 154 -7.98 -22.46 -9.31
N PHE A 155 -7.90 -21.37 -8.55
CA PHE A 155 -8.45 -21.29 -7.22
C PHE A 155 -9.93 -20.93 -7.30
N THR A 156 -10.81 -21.93 -7.23
CA THR A 156 -12.23 -21.68 -7.00
C THR A 156 -12.40 -21.34 -5.53
N LEU A 157 -12.74 -20.09 -5.23
CA LEU A 157 -12.95 -19.62 -3.86
C LEU A 157 -14.05 -20.45 -3.18
N PRO A 158 -13.74 -21.22 -2.12
CA PRO A 158 -14.75 -21.86 -1.30
C PRO A 158 -15.64 -20.81 -0.62
N ALA A 159 -16.84 -21.20 -0.17
CA ALA A 159 -17.82 -20.26 0.37
C ALA A 159 -17.34 -19.46 1.61
N ASN A 160 -16.38 -19.98 2.39
CA ASN A 160 -15.80 -19.31 3.54
C ASN A 160 -14.59 -18.40 3.22
N TYR A 161 -14.27 -18.25 1.93
CA TYR A 161 -13.19 -17.40 1.45
C TYR A 161 -13.77 -16.14 0.81
N LYS A 162 -13.12 -15.01 1.04
CA LYS A 162 -13.44 -13.71 0.44
C LYS A 162 -12.19 -13.11 -0.16
N GLN A 163 -12.31 -12.48 -1.32
CA GLN A 163 -11.22 -11.73 -1.94
C GLN A 163 -11.61 -10.27 -2.09
N ASP A 164 -10.67 -9.39 -1.81
CA ASP A 164 -10.82 -7.95 -1.98
C ASP A 164 -9.63 -7.42 -2.77
N LEU A 165 -9.91 -6.72 -3.87
CA LEU A 165 -8.90 -6.09 -4.71
C LEU A 165 -9.01 -4.57 -4.59
N THR A 166 -7.90 -3.95 -4.23
CA THR A 166 -7.73 -2.49 -4.19
C THR A 166 -6.73 -2.06 -5.28
N MET A 167 -6.34 -0.78 -5.31
CA MET A 167 -5.38 -0.28 -6.31
C MET A 167 -3.97 -0.87 -6.15
N ASP A 168 -3.59 -1.29 -4.94
CA ASP A 168 -2.23 -1.73 -4.62
C ASP A 168 -2.18 -3.02 -3.78
N THR A 169 -3.33 -3.59 -3.40
CA THR A 169 -3.39 -4.77 -2.54
C THR A 169 -4.47 -5.74 -2.99
N LEU A 170 -4.10 -7.02 -3.12
CA LEU A 170 -5.02 -8.15 -3.26
C LEU A 170 -5.03 -8.91 -1.94
N GLN A 171 -6.19 -8.98 -1.29
CA GLN A 171 -6.36 -9.64 0.01
C GLN A 171 -7.21 -10.90 -0.12
N LEU A 172 -6.80 -11.98 0.54
CA LEU A 172 -7.58 -13.20 0.75
C LEU A 172 -7.95 -13.33 2.22
N THR A 173 -9.24 -13.34 2.52
CA THR A 173 -9.76 -13.56 3.88
C THR A 173 -10.35 -14.96 3.95
N ILE A 174 -9.91 -15.77 4.92
CA ILE A 174 -10.42 -17.11 5.19
C ILE A 174 -11.03 -17.12 6.58
N GLU A 175 -12.35 -17.29 6.64
CA GLU A 175 -13.08 -17.33 7.91
C GLU A 175 -13.07 -18.74 8.51
N LYS A 176 -12.88 -18.82 9.83
CA LYS A 176 -12.89 -20.07 10.62
C LYS A 176 -11.96 -21.13 10.02
N VAL A 177 -10.67 -20.81 9.92
CA VAL A 177 -9.66 -21.68 9.33
C VAL A 177 -9.59 -23.04 10.01
N THR A 178 -9.28 -24.06 9.24
CA THR A 178 -9.08 -25.44 9.67
C THR A 178 -7.71 -25.93 9.24
N LYS A 179 -7.25 -27.06 9.78
CA LYS A 179 -5.97 -27.65 9.33
C LYS A 179 -5.91 -27.92 7.83
N LYS A 180 -7.05 -28.13 7.16
CA LYS A 180 -7.14 -28.36 5.70
C LYS A 180 -6.83 -27.11 4.87
N ASP A 181 -6.95 -25.92 5.47
CA ASP A 181 -6.62 -24.66 4.82
C ASP A 181 -5.10 -24.39 4.84
N THR A 182 -4.31 -25.25 5.49
CA THR A 182 -2.84 -25.20 5.41
C THR A 182 -2.39 -25.49 3.98
N ALA A 183 -1.90 -24.47 3.28
CA ALA A 183 -1.55 -24.55 1.87
C ALA A 183 -0.63 -23.38 1.45
N ASN A 184 -0.11 -23.49 0.23
CA ASN A 184 0.57 -22.40 -0.45
C ASN A 184 -0.44 -21.61 -1.32
N TYR A 185 -0.67 -20.36 -0.94
CA TYR A 185 -1.48 -19.40 -1.67
C TYR A 185 -0.56 -18.53 -2.53
N THR A 186 -0.69 -18.64 -3.84
CA THR A 186 0.13 -17.92 -4.81
C THR A 186 -0.64 -16.69 -5.30
N CYS A 187 -0.14 -15.51 -4.99
CA CYS A 187 -0.60 -14.27 -5.60
C CYS A 187 -0.02 -14.17 -7.02
N VAL A 188 -0.86 -13.88 -7.99
CA VAL A 188 -0.48 -13.78 -9.40
C VAL A 188 -0.84 -12.40 -9.95
N ALA A 189 0.13 -11.78 -10.60
CA ALA A 189 -0.03 -10.56 -11.40
C ALA A 189 0.22 -10.90 -12.88
N LEU A 190 -0.81 -10.75 -13.70
CA LEU A 190 -0.74 -11.00 -15.15
C LEU A 190 -0.83 -9.68 -15.91
N LEU A 191 0.24 -9.33 -16.62
CA LEU A 191 0.25 -8.17 -17.51
C LEU A 191 -0.51 -8.45 -18.82
N PRO A 192 -1.01 -7.39 -19.50
CA PRO A 192 -1.71 -7.53 -20.79
C PRO A 192 -0.89 -8.20 -21.91
N ASN A 193 0.44 -8.13 -21.83
CA ASN A 193 1.35 -8.78 -22.78
C ASN A 193 1.56 -10.27 -22.49
N GLY A 194 0.93 -10.81 -21.43
CA GLY A 194 1.07 -12.20 -21.00
C GLY A 194 2.19 -12.45 -19.99
N ASN A 195 3.00 -11.44 -19.64
CA ASN A 195 4.01 -11.60 -18.59
C ASN A 195 3.33 -11.83 -17.23
N GLU A 196 3.74 -12.90 -16.55
CA GLU A 196 3.23 -13.27 -15.24
C GLU A 196 4.31 -13.09 -14.18
N THR A 197 3.95 -12.49 -13.05
CA THR A 197 4.79 -12.47 -11.84
C THR A 197 4.00 -13.06 -10.68
N THR A 198 4.65 -13.89 -9.87
CA THR A 198 3.99 -14.61 -8.79
C THR A 198 4.74 -14.46 -7.47
N ARG A 199 4.00 -14.56 -6.36
CA ARG A 199 4.56 -14.60 -5.00
C ARG A 199 3.78 -15.59 -4.14
N VAL A 200 4.50 -16.47 -3.46
CA VAL A 200 3.90 -17.56 -2.67
C VAL A 200 3.81 -17.15 -1.19
N PHE A 201 2.65 -17.41 -0.61
CA PHE A 201 2.32 -17.19 0.79
C PHE A 201 1.96 -18.54 1.44
N GLU A 202 2.75 -18.95 2.41
CA GLU A 202 2.57 -20.19 3.16
C GLU A 202 1.68 -19.92 4.38
N LEU A 203 0.49 -20.55 4.41
CA LEU A 203 -0.39 -20.54 5.57
C LEU A 203 -0.23 -21.83 6.36
N ILE A 204 0.09 -21.71 7.65
CA ILE A 204 0.16 -22.84 8.58
C ILE A 204 -0.90 -22.65 9.67
N VAL A 205 -1.86 -23.58 9.74
CA VAL A 205 -2.92 -23.57 10.76
C VAL A 205 -2.55 -24.51 11.91
N GLY A 206 -2.31 -23.93 13.09
CA GLY A 206 -2.04 -24.65 14.32
C GLY A 206 -3.31 -25.00 15.11
N ASP A 207 -3.15 -25.84 16.13
CA ASP A 207 -4.25 -26.26 17.01
C ASP A 207 -4.91 -25.09 17.73
N ARG A 208 -6.21 -25.24 17.99
CA ARG A 208 -6.97 -24.31 18.84
C ARG A 208 -6.40 -24.32 20.25
N GLN A 209 -5.98 -23.16 20.74
CA GLN A 209 -5.59 -22.94 22.12
C GLN A 209 -6.86 -22.93 22.97
N VAL A 210 -7.24 -24.10 23.49
CA VAL A 210 -8.27 -24.17 24.52
C VAL A 210 -7.68 -23.56 25.79
N GLY A 211 -8.03 -22.30 26.07
CA GLY A 211 -7.73 -21.66 27.34
C GLY A 211 -8.44 -22.41 28.46
N LEU A 212 -7.78 -23.43 29.02
CA LEU A 212 -8.20 -24.02 30.29
C LEU A 212 -7.99 -22.95 31.37
N PRO A 213 -8.99 -22.66 32.23
CA PRO A 213 -8.81 -21.74 33.34
C PRO A 213 -7.96 -22.44 34.40
N ILE A 214 -6.63 -22.44 34.21
CA ILE A 214 -5.67 -23.14 35.09
C ILE A 214 -5.85 -22.67 36.54
N GLU A 215 -6.13 -21.38 36.75
CA GLU A 215 -6.40 -20.82 38.08
C GLU A 215 -7.66 -21.43 38.73
N ALA A 216 -8.74 -21.58 37.97
CA ALA A 216 -9.98 -22.18 38.48
C ALA A 216 -9.80 -23.67 38.80
N ILE A 217 -9.06 -24.39 37.95
CA ILE A 217 -8.73 -25.79 38.18
C ILE A 217 -7.82 -25.94 39.41
N ALA A 218 -6.78 -25.14 39.53
CA ALA A 218 -5.87 -25.15 40.67
C ALA A 218 -6.59 -24.80 41.98
N ALA A 219 -7.43 -23.77 41.98
CA ALA A 219 -8.23 -23.38 43.14
C ALA A 219 -9.17 -24.51 43.58
N ALA A 220 -9.86 -25.17 42.64
CA ALA A 220 -10.72 -26.31 42.94
C ALA A 220 -9.95 -27.48 43.56
N VAL A 221 -8.75 -27.79 43.05
CA VAL A 221 -7.88 -28.84 43.60
C VAL A 221 -7.43 -28.50 45.01
N VAL A 222 -6.99 -27.26 45.27
CA VAL A 222 -6.57 -26.82 46.60
C VAL A 222 -7.72 -26.88 47.61
N VAL A 223 -8.89 -26.36 47.23
CA VAL A 223 -10.08 -26.39 48.09
C VAL A 223 -10.50 -27.83 48.38
N GLY A 224 -10.50 -28.70 47.35
CA GLY A 224 -10.80 -30.13 47.52
C GLY A 224 -9.83 -30.81 48.50
N ALA A 225 -8.54 -30.56 48.36
CA ALA A 225 -7.52 -31.12 49.26
C ALA A 225 -7.69 -30.65 50.71
N LEU A 226 -7.97 -29.35 50.91
CA LEU A 226 -8.24 -28.79 52.24
C LEU A 226 -9.48 -29.42 52.88
N MET A 227 -10.59 -29.54 52.12
CA MET A 227 -11.82 -30.15 52.61
C MET A 227 -11.61 -31.61 53.04
N ILE A 228 -10.82 -32.38 52.28
CA ILE A 228 -10.47 -33.77 52.62
C ILE A 228 -9.61 -33.80 53.89
N ALA A 229 -8.60 -32.92 54.00
CA ALA A 229 -7.73 -32.86 55.17
C ALA A 229 -8.50 -32.50 56.45
N PHE A 230 -9.38 -31.49 56.40
CA PHE A 230 -10.25 -31.13 57.52
C PHE A 230 -11.19 -32.28 57.89
N GLY A 231 -11.77 -32.97 56.90
CA GLY A 231 -12.62 -34.15 57.13
C GLY A 231 -11.87 -35.30 57.81
N MET A 232 -10.62 -35.57 57.40
CA MET A 232 -9.76 -36.56 58.04
C MET A 232 -9.38 -36.19 59.46
N PHE A 233 -9.03 -34.92 59.71
CA PHE A 233 -8.70 -34.41 61.03
C PHE A 233 -9.89 -34.53 61.98
N ALA A 234 -11.07 -34.07 61.55
CA ALA A 234 -12.31 -34.17 62.32
C ALA A 234 -12.69 -35.64 62.62
N ARG A 235 -12.50 -36.56 61.65
CA ARG A 235 -12.69 -38.00 61.89
C ARG A 235 -11.71 -38.55 62.92
N ARG A 236 -10.42 -38.17 62.85
CA ARG A 236 -9.40 -38.60 63.83
C ARG A 236 -9.71 -38.10 65.23
N GLU A 237 -10.11 -36.84 65.36
CA GLU A 237 -10.50 -36.25 66.64
C GLU A 237 -11.74 -36.95 67.23
N LYS A 238 -12.73 -37.25 66.40
CA LYS A 238 -13.92 -38.01 66.83
C LYS A 238 -13.58 -39.43 67.27
N ILE A 239 -12.69 -40.13 66.57
CA ILE A 239 -12.19 -41.46 66.98
C ILE A 239 -11.41 -41.36 68.30
N PHE A 240 -10.53 -40.36 68.45
CA PHE A 240 -9.78 -40.13 69.68
C PHE A 240 -10.72 -39.86 70.87
N ASN A 241 -11.74 -39.02 70.69
CA ASN A 241 -12.73 -38.73 71.72
C ASN A 241 -13.61 -39.96 72.06
N MET A 242 -13.91 -40.83 71.10
CA MET A 242 -14.61 -42.09 71.36
C MET A 242 -13.73 -43.11 72.12
N CYS A 243 -12.44 -43.22 71.79
CA CYS A 243 -11.49 -44.07 72.54
C CYS A 243 -11.25 -43.59 73.98
N MET A 244 -11.25 -42.26 74.21
CA MET A 244 -11.12 -41.68 75.55
C MET A 244 -12.39 -41.85 76.38
N LYS A 245 -13.58 -41.75 75.75
CA LYS A 245 -14.87 -41.90 76.45
C LYS A 245 -15.17 -43.35 76.82
N GLY A 246 -14.77 -44.33 75.99
CA GLY A 246 -14.91 -45.76 76.32
C GLY A 246 -14.04 -46.23 77.50
N ARG A 247 -13.04 -45.45 77.94
CA ARG A 247 -12.18 -45.77 79.09
C ARG A 247 -12.77 -45.33 80.44
N HIS A 248 -13.82 -44.50 80.46
CA HIS A 248 -14.48 -44.09 81.72
C HIS A 248 -15.64 -45.00 82.15
N ASP A 249 -16.27 -45.74 81.24
CA ASP A 249 -17.44 -46.59 81.56
C ASP A 249 -17.08 -48.04 81.97
N THR A 250 -15.79 -48.35 82.15
CA THR A 250 -15.31 -49.66 82.68
C THR A 250 -14.63 -49.56 84.05
N ALA A 251 -14.67 -48.38 84.68
CA ALA A 251 -14.16 -48.13 86.01
C ALA A 251 -15.28 -47.65 86.95
N MET A 252 -16.33 -48.46 87.12
CA MET A 252 -17.22 -48.42 88.28
C MET A 252 -17.87 -49.78 88.50
#